data_AF-A0A966KAT2-F1
#
_entry.id   AF-A0A966KAT2-F1
#
_cell.length_a   1.000
_cell.length_b   1.000
_cell.length_c   1.000
_cell.angle_alpha   90.00
_cell.angle_beta   90.00
_cell.angle_gamma   90.00
#
_symmetry.space_group_name_H-M   'P 1'
#
loop_
_entity.id
_entity.type
_entity.pdbx_description
1 polymer ?
#
loop_
_entity_poly.entity_id
_entity_poly.type
_entity_poly.pdbx_seq_one_letter_code
_entity_poly.pdbx_strand_id
1 'polypeptide(L)'
;MEIKKFLDAARAGIVTVEFKKIDTGEVRVMPCTLNSKISNQNIEIKEQSGDNDHLVVWSLDKDAWRSFRVNTVIEWYVGREKKKSDKGSSN
;
A
#
# COMPACT_ATOMS: atom_id res chain seq x y z
N MET A 1 -2.31 11.84 2.10
CA MET A 1 -2.85 10.48 2.34
C MET A 1 -3.25 10.35 3.81
N GLU A 2 -4.36 9.71 4.14
CA GLU A 2 -4.67 9.35 5.55
C GLU A 2 -3.92 8.07 5.97
N ILE A 3 -2.80 8.24 6.69
CA ILE A 3 -1.89 7.15 7.08
C ILE A 3 -2.60 6.06 7.89
N LYS A 4 -3.43 6.46 8.87
CA LYS A 4 -4.15 5.51 9.73
C LYS A 4 -5.02 4.55 8.92
N LYS A 5 -5.82 5.09 7.99
CA LYS A 5 -6.71 4.28 7.12
C LYS A 5 -5.92 3.33 6.22
N PHE A 6 -4.78 3.79 5.69
CA PHE A 6 -3.89 2.94 4.89
C PHE A 6 -3.33 1.78 5.72
N LEU A 7 -2.83 2.05 6.93
CA LEU A 7 -2.27 1.02 7.80
C LEU A 7 -3.32 -0.01 8.24
N ASP A 8 -4.52 0.43 8.62
CA ASP A 8 -5.64 -0.47 8.92
C ASP A 8 -5.97 -1.38 7.73
N ALA A 9 -6.09 -0.81 6.53
CA ALA A 9 -6.36 -1.60 5.33
C ALA A 9 -5.22 -2.58 4.97
N ALA A 10 -3.96 -2.16 5.11
CA ALA A 10 -2.79 -3.00 4.87
C ALA A 10 -2.69 -4.15 5.88
N ARG A 11 -3.08 -3.93 7.14
CA ARG A 11 -3.15 -4.99 8.17
C ARG A 11 -4.31 -5.95 7.90
N ALA A 12 -5.43 -5.44 7.38
CA ALA A 12 -6.58 -6.26 7.03
C ALA A 12 -6.30 -7.14 5.80
N GLY A 13 -5.59 -6.64 4.78
CA GLY A 13 -5.36 -7.39 3.55
C GLY A 13 -4.31 -6.77 2.62
N ILE A 14 -4.56 -6.90 1.32
CA ILE A 14 -3.69 -6.33 0.29
C ILE A 14 -4.15 -4.91 -0.01
N VAL A 15 -3.20 -3.98 -0.07
CA VAL A 15 -3.42 -2.62 -0.56
C VAL A 15 -2.39 -2.30 -1.63
N THR A 16 -2.73 -1.41 -2.55
CA THR A 16 -1.80 -0.94 -3.57
C THR A 16 -1.62 0.56 -3.42
N VAL A 17 -0.36 0.98 -3.39
CA VAL A 17 0.02 2.39 -3.29
C VAL A 17 0.62 2.86 -4.62
N GLU A 18 0.21 4.02 -5.08
CA GLU A 18 0.74 4.70 -6.25
C GLU A 18 1.49 5.94 -5.80
N PHE A 19 2.77 6.04 -6.16
CA PHE A 19 3.62 7.15 -5.74
C PHE A 19 4.59 7.58 -6.84
N LYS A 20 4.95 8.86 -6.81
CA LYS A 20 5.87 9.46 -7.78
C LYS A 20 7.30 9.35 -7.29
N LYS A 21 8.20 8.81 -8.12
CA LYS A 21 9.63 8.78 -7.83
C LYS A 21 10.19 10.21 -7.94
N ILE A 22 10.86 10.70 -6.90
CA ILE A 22 11.36 12.09 -6.87
C ILE A 22 12.42 12.31 -7.95
N ASP A 23 13.29 11.32 -8.19
CA ASP A 23 14.42 11.46 -9.12
C ASP A 23 13.99 11.54 -10.58
N THR A 24 13.01 10.71 -10.99
CA THR A 24 12.64 10.53 -12.41
C THR A 24 11.26 11.06 -12.74
N GLY A 25 10.44 11.35 -11.73
CA GLY A 25 9.03 11.68 -11.89
C GLY A 25 8.13 10.52 -12.33
N GLU A 26 8.66 9.30 -12.42
CA GLU A 26 7.91 8.10 -12.79
C GLU A 26 6.87 7.75 -11.71
N VAL A 27 5.66 7.40 -12.14
CA VAL A 27 4.64 6.85 -11.23
C VAL A 27 4.86 5.35 -11.10
N ARG A 28 5.02 4.89 -9.86
CA ARG A 28 5.09 3.46 -9.55
C ARG A 28 3.87 3.01 -8.78
N VAL A 29 3.40 1.83 -9.15
CA VAL A 29 2.31 1.11 -8.49
C VAL A 29 2.95 -0.04 -7.72
N MET A 30 2.70 -0.11 -6.42
CA MET A 30 3.29 -1.14 -5.55
C MET A 30 2.19 -1.84 -4.73
N PRO A 31 1.83 -3.10 -5.07
CA PRO A 31 0.99 -3.90 -4.20
C PRO A 31 1.79 -4.30 -2.95
N CYS A 32 1.17 -4.11 -1.79
CA CYS A 32 1.79 -4.33 -0.49
C CYS A 32 0.79 -4.79 0.57
N THR A 33 1.31 -5.29 1.69
CA THR A 33 0.50 -5.73 2.83
C THR A 33 1.27 -5.58 4.14
N LEU A 34 0.52 -5.50 5.24
CA LEU A 34 1.01 -5.66 6.61
C LEU A 34 0.29 -6.82 7.32
N ASN A 35 -0.43 -7.65 6.56
CA ASN A 35 -1.07 -8.85 7.07
C ASN A 35 -0.06 -10.00 7.07
N SER A 36 0.31 -10.47 8.26
CA SER A 36 1.27 -11.57 8.45
C SER A 36 0.84 -12.88 7.78
N LYS A 37 -0.46 -13.14 7.67
CA LYS A 37 -0.98 -14.34 6.98
C LYS A 37 -0.76 -14.28 5.46
N ILE A 38 -0.74 -13.08 4.89
CA ILE A 38 -0.57 -12.86 3.44
C ILE A 38 0.92 -12.78 3.09
N SER A 39 1.71 -12.07 3.89
CA SER A 39 3.17 -11.95 3.67
C SER A 39 3.94 -13.20 4.09
N ASN A 40 3.33 -14.09 4.89
CA ASN A 40 4.01 -15.20 5.55
C ASN A 40 5.23 -14.75 6.39
N GLN A 41 5.23 -13.49 6.83
CA GLN A 41 6.27 -12.91 7.67
C GLN A 41 5.74 -12.69 9.08
N ASN A 42 6.60 -12.88 10.08
CA ASN A 42 6.30 -12.42 11.43
C ASN A 42 6.42 -10.89 11.47
N ILE A 43 5.31 -10.21 11.17
CA ILE A 43 5.25 -8.75 11.22
C ILE A 43 5.05 -8.33 12.67
N GLU A 44 6.14 -8.22 13.42
CA GLU A 44 6.18 -7.38 14.61
C GLU A 44 6.14 -5.93 14.12
N ILE A 45 4.94 -5.37 14.01
CA ILE A 45 4.75 -3.97 13.65
C ILE A 45 5.34 -3.15 14.80
N LYS A 46 6.63 -2.77 14.69
CA LYS A 46 7.13 -1.61 15.43
C LYS A 46 6.22 -0.45 15.08
N GLU A 47 5.61 0.15 16.08
CA GLU A 47 4.56 1.15 15.97
C GLU A 47 4.86 2.20 14.89
N GLN A 48 4.25 2.04 13.72
CA GLN A 48 4.27 3.09 12.69
C GLN A 48 3.17 4.08 13.07
N SER A 49 3.57 5.17 13.72
CA SER A 49 2.72 6.31 14.05
C SER A 49 2.12 6.98 12.81
N GLY A 50 0.97 7.63 13.00
CA GLY A 50 0.22 8.31 11.94
C GLY A 50 0.92 9.54 11.34
N ASP A 51 2.07 9.93 11.88
CA ASP A 51 2.81 11.15 11.55
C ASP A 51 4.15 10.86 10.85
N ASN A 52 4.42 9.60 10.48
CA ASN A 52 5.66 9.24 9.81
C ASN A 52 5.73 9.76 8.37
N ASP A 53 6.87 10.33 7.99
CA ASP A 53 7.17 10.73 6.61
C ASP A 53 7.31 9.53 5.66
N HIS A 54 7.69 8.39 6.21
CA HIS A 54 7.94 7.15 5.49
C HIS A 54 7.14 5.99 6.10
N LEU A 55 6.53 5.16 5.26
CA LEU A 55 5.87 3.93 5.70
C LEU A 55 6.61 2.72 5.20
N VAL A 56 6.83 1.75 6.08
CA VAL A 56 7.46 0.45 5.79
C VAL A 56 6.36 -0.58 5.60
N VAL A 57 6.38 -1.28 4.48
CA VAL A 57 5.38 -2.28 4.08
C VAL A 57 6.04 -3.49 3.43
N TRP A 58 5.37 -4.64 3.47
CA TRP A 58 5.79 -5.80 2.69
C TRP A 58 5.34 -5.64 1.25
N SER A 59 6.28 -5.59 0.30
CA SER A 59 5.96 -5.52 -1.12
C SER A 59 5.69 -6.92 -1.66
N LEU A 60 4.50 -7.12 -2.24
CA LEU A 60 4.10 -8.40 -2.82
C LEU A 60 4.70 -8.64 -4.22
N ASP A 61 5.15 -7.57 -4.89
CA ASP A 61 5.82 -7.67 -6.20
C ASP A 61 7.27 -8.18 -6.07
N LYS A 62 7.93 -7.77 -4.99
CA LYS A 62 9.36 -8.06 -4.74
C LYS A 62 9.59 -9.08 -3.64
N ASP A 63 8.52 -9.48 -2.95
CA ASP A 63 8.56 -10.34 -1.76
C ASP A 63 9.62 -9.86 -0.75
N ALA A 64 9.57 -8.57 -0.44
CA ALA A 64 10.57 -7.90 0.39
C ALA A 64 10.00 -6.66 1.10
N TRP A 65 10.60 -6.31 2.24
CA TRP A 65 10.32 -5.06 2.94
C TRP A 65 10.73 -3.86 2.09
N ARG A 66 9.81 -2.92 1.88
CA ARG A 66 10.07 -1.65 1.17
C ARG A 66 9.42 -0.50 1.89
N SER A 67 9.97 0.70 1.71
CA SER A 67 9.37 1.93 2.22
C SER A 67 9.14 2.95 1.11
N PHE A 68 8.15 3.81 1.32
CA PHE A 68 7.83 4.93 0.44
C PHE A 68 7.55 6.18 1.27
N ARG A 69 7.76 7.35 0.67
CA ARG A 69 7.45 8.63 1.29
C ARG A 69 5.98 8.95 1.15
N VAL A 70 5.32 9.27 2.26
CA VAL A 70 3.88 9.61 2.28
C VAL A 70 3.60 10.83 1.40
N ASN A 71 4.51 11.80 1.37
CA ASN A 71 4.37 13.01 0.54
C ASN A 71 4.48 12.74 -0.98
N THR A 72 5.00 11.59 -1.39
CA THR A 72 5.07 11.19 -2.81
C THR A 72 3.86 10.37 -3.27
N VAL A 73 3.00 9.97 -2.34
CA VAL A 73 1.81 9.16 -2.65
C VAL A 73 0.81 10.00 -3.41
N ILE A 74 0.43 9.51 -4.58
CA ILE A 74 -0.62 10.06 -5.42
C ILE A 74 -1.97 9.52 -4.92
N GLU A 75 -2.07 8.20 -4.77
CA GLU A 75 -3.27 7.52 -4.29
C GLU A 75 -2.96 6.12 -3.76
N TRP A 76 -3.95 5.51 -3.10
CA TRP A 76 -3.91 4.12 -2.69
C TRP A 76 -5.32 3.53 -2.69
N TYR A 77 -5.41 2.21 -2.82
CA TYR A 77 -6.67 1.47 -2.82
C TYR A 77 -6.50 0.07 -2.24
N VAL A 78 -7.61 -0.52 -1.82
CA VAL A 78 -7.66 -1.91 -1.33
C VAL A 78 -7.68 -2.87 -2.52
N GLY A 79 -6.84 -3.90 -2.46
CA GLY A 79 -6.64 -4.89 -3.53
C GLY A 79 -5.39 -4.63 -4.38
N ARG A 80 -5.16 -5.50 -5.36
CA ARG A 80 -4.06 -5.39 -6.34
C ARG A 80 -4.41 -4.52 -7.54
N GLU A 81 -5.70 -4.35 -7.81
CA GLU A 81 -6.22 -3.63 -8.96
C GLU A 81 -7.26 -2.62 -8.47
N LYS A 82 -7.31 -1.45 -9.11
CA LYS A 82 -8.43 -0.54 -8.92
C LYS A 82 -9.66 -1.25 -9.44
N LYS A 83 -10.60 -1.60 -8.56
CA LYS A 83 -11.92 -2.04 -9.01
C LYS A 83 -12.48 -0.95 -9.89
N LYS A 84 -12.55 -1.20 -11.20
CA LYS A 84 -13.37 -0.38 -12.09
C LYS A 84 -14.78 -0.53 -11.54
N SER A 85 -15.42 0.57 -11.19
CA SER A 85 -16.83 0.57 -10.84
C SER A 85 -17.57 -0.09 -11.99
N ASP A 86 -18.08 -1.29 -11.72
CA ASP A 86 -18.84 -2.11 -12.64
C ASP A 86 -20.15 -1.36 -12.94
N LYS A 87 -20.12 -0.46 -13.93
CA LYS A 87 -21.33 0.07 -14.53
C LYS A 87 -21.83 -0.99 -15.51
N GLY A 88 -22.74 -1.82 -15.01
CA GLY A 88 -23.70 -2.54 -15.85
C GLY A 88 -23.45 -4.04 -15.96
N SER A 89 -24.04 -4.79 -15.05
CA SER A 89 -24.62 -6.08 -15.40
C SER A 89 -26.09 -6.07 -14.99
N SER A 90 -26.90 -5.35 -15.78
CA SER A 90 -28.29 -5.72 -15.98
C SER A 90 -28.37 -6.32 -17.37
N ASN A 91 -28.67 -7.61 -17.43
CA ASN A 91 -29.37 -8.22 -18.55
C ASN A 91 -30.20 -9.39 -18.01
#